data_AF-A0A4U6N6Y5-F1
#
_entry.id   AF-A0A4U6N6Y5-F1
#
_cell.length_a   1.000
_cell.length_b   1.000
_cell.length_c   1.000
_cell.angle_alpha   90.00
_cell.angle_beta   90.00
_cell.angle_gamma   90.00
#
_symmetry.space_group_name_H-M   'P 1'
#
loop_
_entity.id
_entity.type
_entity.pdbx_description
1 polymer ?
#
loop_
_entity_poly.entity_id
_entity_poly.type
_entity_poly.pdbx_seq_one_letter_code
_entity_poly.pdbx_strand_id
1 'polypeptide(L)'
;MGTSPPRRSAAVLAAVGAGIAAGVLGTLLHGHVLYAGGAALPVGALAALVLAGCLFLLCGLWARNVILAAVAGAVAYSVVALLSTSSKTLILTGSSEAAPGLALAGNIWLFGVLVVTLGAVALGAVVLRPLRRP
;
A
#
# COMPACT_ATOMS: atom_id res chain seq x y z
N MET A 1 -25.78 -2.44 -15.78
CA MET A 1 -26.53 -2.15 -14.55
C MET A 1 -25.59 -1.43 -13.60
N GLY A 2 -25.69 -0.10 -13.48
CA GLY A 2 -24.79 0.66 -12.62
C GLY A 2 -25.23 0.51 -11.17
N THR A 3 -24.41 -0.12 -10.32
CA THR A 3 -24.65 -0.14 -8.88
C THR A 3 -24.62 1.30 -8.35
N SER A 4 -25.56 1.63 -7.45
CA SER A 4 -25.53 2.90 -6.73
C SER A 4 -24.25 2.99 -5.90
N PRO A 5 -23.65 4.19 -5.76
CA PRO A 5 -22.47 4.35 -4.92
C PRO A 5 -22.79 3.96 -3.47
N PRO A 6 -21.84 3.34 -2.76
CA PRO A 6 -22.04 2.91 -1.38
C PRO A 6 -22.31 4.09 -0.44
N ARG A 7 -22.99 3.82 0.68
CA ARG A 7 -23.18 4.83 1.74
C ARG A 7 -21.80 5.31 2.22
N ARG A 8 -21.66 6.62 2.44
CA ARG A 8 -20.38 7.27 2.79
C ARG A 8 -19.67 6.59 3.97
N SER A 9 -20.40 6.22 5.01
CA SER A 9 -19.84 5.53 6.19
C SER A 9 -19.28 4.15 5.85
N ALA A 10 -20.00 3.36 5.06
CA ALA A 10 -19.53 2.05 4.60
C ALA A 10 -18.27 2.17 3.73
N ALA A 11 -18.21 3.19 2.85
CA ALA A 11 -17.04 3.45 2.02
C ALA A 11 -15.80 3.81 2.86
N VAL A 12 -15.97 4.66 3.89
CA VAL A 12 -14.88 5.02 4.80
C VAL A 12 -14.42 3.81 5.61
N LEU A 13 -15.34 3.04 6.18
CA LEU A 13 -15.00 1.83 6.95
C LEU A 13 -14.27 0.80 6.07
N ALA A 14 -14.71 0.60 4.83
CA ALA A 14 -14.04 -0.26 3.88
C ALA A 14 -12.63 0.24 3.53
N ALA A 15 -12.46 1.55 3.32
CA ALA A 15 -11.14 2.14 3.06
C ALA A 15 -10.18 1.99 4.25
N VAL A 16 -10.66 2.22 5.47
CA VAL A 16 -9.87 2.01 6.69
C VAL A 16 -9.50 0.54 6.84
N GLY A 17 -10.47 -0.37 6.67
CA GLY A 17 -10.24 -1.82 6.74
C GLY A 17 -9.23 -2.29 5.69
N ALA A 18 -9.34 -1.80 4.46
CA ALA A 18 -8.40 -2.09 3.38
C ALA A 18 -7.00 -1.54 3.68
N GLY A 19 -6.90 -0.34 4.26
CA GLY A 19 -5.62 0.23 4.69
C GLY A 19 -4.95 -0.60 5.79
N ILE A 20 -5.70 -1.02 6.81
CA ILE A 20 -5.19 -1.91 7.87
C ILE A 20 -4.75 -3.25 7.28
N ALA A 21 -5.59 -3.86 6.44
CA ALA A 21 -5.28 -5.13 5.80
C ALA A 21 -4.02 -5.02 4.92
N ALA A 22 -3.89 -3.95 4.13
CA ALA A 22 -2.69 -3.69 3.32
C ALA A 22 -1.44 -3.53 4.19
N GLY A 23 -1.54 -2.75 5.28
CA GLY A 23 -0.43 -2.54 6.21
C GLY A 23 0.03 -3.83 6.88
N VAL A 24 -0.89 -4.65 7.40
CA VAL A 24 -0.57 -5.91 8.09
C VAL A 24 -0.09 -6.98 7.12
N LEU A 25 -0.87 -7.29 6.08
CA LEU A 25 -0.52 -8.34 5.12
C LEU A 25 0.71 -7.97 4.30
N GLY A 26 0.86 -6.70 3.91
CA GLY A 26 2.06 -6.21 3.25
C GLY A 26 3.30 -6.30 4.14
N THR A 27 3.15 -6.07 5.45
CA THR A 27 4.26 -6.27 6.41
C THR A 27 4.60 -7.75 6.59
N LEU A 28 3.66 -8.69 6.46
CA LEU A 28 4.03 -10.10 6.41
C LEU A 28 4.73 -10.45 5.09
N LEU A 29 4.28 -9.87 3.98
CA LEU A 29 4.78 -10.18 2.65
C LEU A 29 6.17 -9.60 2.39
N HIS A 30 6.47 -8.39 2.88
CA HIS A 30 7.72 -7.69 2.56
C HIS A 30 8.99 -8.41 3.05
N GLY A 31 8.88 -9.22 4.11
CA GLY A 31 9.98 -10.00 4.66
C GLY A 31 10.42 -11.16 3.75
N HIS A 32 9.68 -11.46 2.68
CA HIS A 32 10.03 -12.50 1.73
C HIS A 32 11.10 -11.99 0.75
N VAL A 33 12.35 -12.35 1.02
CA VAL A 33 13.51 -12.05 0.18
C VAL A 33 13.91 -13.31 -0.57
N LEU A 34 14.07 -13.20 -1.89
CA LEU A 34 14.54 -14.29 -2.73
C LEU A 34 16.04 -14.12 -2.96
N TYR A 35 16.83 -15.17 -2.70
CA TYR A 35 18.27 -15.16 -2.93
C TYR A 35 18.59 -15.84 -4.26
N ALA A 36 19.19 -15.09 -5.18
CA ALA A 36 19.60 -15.59 -6.49
C ALA A 36 21.05 -15.15 -6.77
N GLY A 37 21.96 -16.11 -6.96
CA GLY A 37 23.37 -15.83 -7.28
C GLY A 37 24.10 -14.95 -6.25
N GLY A 38 23.72 -15.03 -4.96
CA GLY A 38 24.28 -14.20 -3.90
C GLY A 38 23.62 -12.81 -3.74
N ALA A 39 22.71 -12.43 -4.65
CA ALA A 39 21.94 -11.20 -4.53
C ALA A 39 20.62 -11.45 -3.77
N ALA A 40 20.32 -10.56 -2.81
CA ALA A 40 19.02 -10.51 -2.13
C ALA A 40 18.03 -9.68 -2.95
N LEU A 41 17.00 -10.33 -3.50
CA LEU A 41 15.94 -9.71 -4.28
C LEU A 41 14.70 -9.49 -3.40
N PRO A 42 14.24 -8.23 -3.22
CA PRO A 42 13.14 -7.89 -2.31
C PRO A 42 11.75 -8.12 -2.97
N VAL A 43 11.54 -9.32 -3.51
CA VAL A 43 10.31 -9.68 -4.25
C VAL A 43 9.07 -9.55 -3.39
N GLY A 44 9.17 -9.84 -2.09
CA GLY A 44 8.09 -9.66 -1.13
C GLY A 44 7.68 -8.20 -0.97
N ALA A 45 8.64 -7.26 -0.94
CA ALA A 45 8.34 -5.84 -0.84
C ALA A 45 7.60 -5.34 -2.10
N LEU A 46 8.03 -5.78 -3.28
CA LEU A 46 7.33 -5.46 -4.53
C LEU A 46 5.91 -6.03 -4.54
N ALA A 47 5.72 -7.28 -4.14
CA ALA A 47 4.40 -7.91 -4.06
C ALA A 47 3.50 -7.20 -3.02
N ALA A 48 4.06 -6.75 -1.89
CA ALA A 48 3.35 -5.97 -0.89
C ALA A 48 2.84 -4.63 -1.44
N LEU A 49 3.68 -3.94 -2.23
CA LEU A 49 3.29 -2.70 -2.90
C LEU A 49 2.18 -2.89 -3.94
N VAL A 50 2.24 -3.99 -4.69
CA VAL A 50 1.17 -4.36 -5.64
C VAL A 50 -0.14 -4.62 -4.91
N LEU A 51 -0.10 -5.42 -3.82
CA LEU A 51 -1.28 -5.68 -2.98
C LEU A 51 -1.89 -4.37 -2.46
N ALA A 52 -1.06 -3.48 -1.91
CA ALA A 52 -1.49 -2.18 -1.41
C ALA A 52 -2.14 -1.33 -2.50
N GLY A 53 -1.50 -1.21 -3.67
CA GLY A 53 -2.04 -0.45 -4.80
C GLY A 53 -3.38 -0.99 -5.28
N CYS A 54 -3.52 -2.31 -5.38
CA CYS A 54 -4.78 -2.98 -5.72
C CYS A 54 -5.89 -2.63 -4.72
N LEU A 55 -5.62 -2.68 -3.41
CA LEU A 55 -6.60 -2.36 -2.38
C LEU A 55 -6.99 -0.88 -2.39
N PHE A 56 -6.03 0.04 -2.55
CA PHE A 56 -6.31 1.47 -2.59
C PHE A 56 -7.16 1.85 -3.81
N LEU A 57 -6.80 1.32 -4.99
CA LEU A 57 -7.56 1.51 -6.22
C LEU A 57 -8.95 0.87 -6.12
N LEU A 58 -9.06 -0.36 -5.60
CA LEU A 58 -10.33 -1.02 -5.40
C LEU A 58 -11.28 -0.17 -4.55
N CYS A 59 -10.81 0.34 -3.40
CA CYS A 59 -11.62 1.21 -2.54
C CYS A 59 -12.04 2.50 -3.24
N GLY A 60 -11.11 3.19 -3.91
CA GLY A 60 -11.39 4.45 -4.61
C GLY A 60 -12.35 4.28 -5.78
N LEU A 61 -12.16 3.23 -6.59
CA LEU A 61 -12.99 2.95 -7.77
C LEU A 61 -14.37 2.42 -7.37
N TRP A 62 -14.46 1.53 -6.37
CA TRP A 62 -15.73 1.02 -5.86
C TRP A 62 -16.60 2.15 -5.26
N ALA A 63 -15.98 3.06 -4.50
CA ALA A 63 -16.66 4.23 -3.95
C ALA A 63 -16.86 5.36 -4.98
N ARG A 64 -16.29 5.23 -6.19
CA ARG A 64 -16.20 6.30 -7.21
C ARG A 64 -15.69 7.62 -6.64
N ASN A 65 -14.74 7.55 -5.71
CA ASN A 65 -14.20 8.71 -5.02
C ASN A 65 -12.73 8.45 -4.66
N VAL A 66 -11.85 9.22 -5.30
CA VAL A 66 -10.40 9.12 -5.14
C VAL A 66 -9.92 9.38 -3.71
N ILE A 67 -10.68 10.14 -2.92
CA ILE A 67 -10.35 10.41 -1.52
C ILE A 67 -10.31 9.11 -0.71
N LEU A 68 -11.10 8.10 -1.06
CA LEU A 68 -11.12 6.82 -0.34
C LEU A 68 -9.86 6.00 -0.62
N ALA A 69 -9.23 6.15 -1.80
CA ALA A 69 -7.91 5.58 -2.06
C ALA A 69 -6.84 6.25 -1.19
N ALA A 70 -6.90 7.58 -1.04
CA ALA A 70 -5.99 8.33 -0.18
C ALA A 70 -6.16 7.94 1.31
N VAL A 71 -7.40 7.77 1.78
CA VAL A 71 -7.68 7.31 3.16
C VAL A 71 -7.10 5.93 3.40
N ALA A 72 -7.33 4.97 2.49
CA ALA A 72 -6.77 3.63 2.62
C ALA A 72 -5.23 3.66 2.67
N GLY A 73 -4.61 4.45 1.80
CA GLY A 73 -3.16 4.62 1.78
C GLY A 73 -2.59 5.29 3.03
N ALA A 74 -3.23 6.35 3.54
CA ALA A 74 -2.83 7.02 4.77
C ALA A 74 -2.91 6.08 5.98
N VAL A 75 -3.97 5.28 6.08
CA VAL A 75 -4.12 4.27 7.14
C VAL A 75 -3.03 3.20 7.02
N ALA A 76 -2.78 2.68 5.82
CA ALA A 76 -1.73 1.68 5.60
C ALA A 76 -0.35 2.22 5.99
N TYR A 77 0.00 3.44 5.54
CA TYR A 77 1.26 4.08 5.88
C TYR A 77 1.40 4.28 7.39
N SER A 78 0.32 4.66 8.07
CA SER A 78 0.32 4.83 9.53
C SER A 78 0.57 3.50 10.24
N VAL A 79 -0.07 2.41 9.81
CA VAL A 79 0.17 1.07 10.35
C VAL A 79 1.62 0.64 10.14
N VAL A 80 2.15 0.83 8.94
CA VAL A 80 3.55 0.51 8.59
C VAL A 80 4.53 1.32 9.43
N ALA A 81 4.31 2.62 9.58
CA ALA A 81 5.13 3.49 10.40
C ALA A 81 5.12 3.06 11.88
N LEU A 82 3.94 2.75 12.44
CA LEU A 82 3.81 2.24 13.80
C LEU A 82 4.58 0.93 13.99
N LEU A 83 4.44 -0.02 13.07
CA LEU A 83 5.16 -1.30 13.12
C LEU A 83 6.69 -1.13 12.97
N SER A 84 7.14 -0.13 12.21
CA SER A 84 8.56 0.19 12.05
C SER A 84 9.18 0.79 13.32
N THR A 85 8.40 1.37 14.23
CA THR A 85 8.90 1.96 15.49
C THR A 85 9.00 0.96 16.65
N SER A 86 8.57 -0.29 16.46
CA SER A 86 8.60 -1.31 17.52
C SER A 86 10.03 -1.77 17.81
N SER A 87 10.35 -2.00 19.09
CA SER A 87 11.68 -2.43 19.58
C SER A 87 12.10 -3.84 19.14
N LYS A 88 11.13 -4.64 18.67
CA LYS A 88 11.33 -5.80 17.78
C LYS A 88 10.97 -5.29 16.38
N THR A 89 11.92 -4.73 15.65
CA THR A 89 11.67 -4.11 14.35
C THR A 89 11.19 -5.18 13.36
N LEU A 90 9.87 -5.28 13.18
CA LEU A 90 9.27 -6.14 12.14
C LEU A 90 9.60 -5.63 10.73
N ILE A 91 9.98 -4.35 10.62
CA ILE A 91 10.47 -3.72 9.41
C ILE A 91 11.87 -3.23 9.72
N LEU A 92 12.87 -3.87 9.14
CA LEU A 92 14.25 -3.40 9.24
C LEU A 92 14.43 -2.25 8.24
N THR A 93 14.71 -1.05 8.71
CA THR A 93 14.90 0.15 7.87
C THR A 93 16.28 0.76 8.11
N GLY A 94 16.75 1.59 7.18
CA GLY A 94 18.09 2.21 7.22
C GLY A 94 19.19 1.35 6.59
N SER A 95 20.45 1.62 6.93
CA SER A 95 21.63 0.82 6.53
C SER A 95 21.97 -0.18 7.63
N SER A 96 21.70 -1.46 7.39
CA SER A 96 22.12 -2.54 8.30
C SER A 96 23.25 -3.34 7.68
N GLU A 97 24.42 -3.31 8.31
CA GLU A 97 25.58 -4.14 7.92
C GLU A 97 25.32 -5.63 8.17
N ALA A 98 24.48 -5.96 9.15
CA ALA A 98 24.16 -7.34 9.51
C ALA A 98 23.14 -8.01 8.57
N ALA A 99 22.23 -7.22 7.97
CA ALA A 99 21.17 -7.74 7.11
C ALA A 99 20.79 -6.72 6.00
N PRO A 100 21.70 -6.43 5.05
CA PRO A 100 21.51 -5.36 4.07
C PRO A 100 20.31 -5.61 3.14
N GLY A 101 20.06 -6.88 2.76
CA GLY A 101 18.91 -7.24 1.91
C GLY A 101 17.55 -7.03 2.59
N LEU A 102 17.46 -7.31 3.89
CA LEU A 102 16.24 -7.07 4.66
C LEU A 102 16.00 -5.58 4.91
N ALA A 103 17.08 -4.82 5.17
CA ALA A 103 17.01 -3.37 5.32
C ALA A 103 16.53 -2.68 4.03
N LEU A 104 17.03 -3.15 2.88
CA LEU A 104 16.56 -2.70 1.57
C LEU A 104 15.08 -3.02 1.35
N ALA A 105 14.64 -4.25 1.65
CA ALA A 105 13.24 -4.65 1.52
C ALA A 105 12.31 -3.81 2.42
N GLY A 106 12.72 -3.53 3.66
CA GLY A 106 11.97 -2.67 4.57
C GLY A 106 11.89 -1.22 4.10
N ASN A 107 12.98 -0.65 3.57
CA ASN A 107 12.96 0.70 2.99
C ASN A 107 12.03 0.77 1.76
N ILE A 108 12.10 -0.22 0.86
CA ILE A 108 11.22 -0.30 -0.32
C ILE A 108 9.75 -0.36 0.12
N TRP A 109 9.43 -1.18 1.13
CA TRP A 109 8.08 -1.27 1.64
C TRP A 109 7.61 0.05 2.26
N LEU A 110 8.40 0.62 3.19
CA LEU A 110 8.01 1.83 3.92
C LEU A 110 7.82 3.03 2.98
N PHE A 111 8.82 3.35 2.16
CA PHE A 111 8.71 4.50 1.24
C PHE A 111 7.82 4.20 0.04
N GLY A 112 7.79 2.95 -0.42
CA GLY A 112 6.96 2.54 -1.53
C GLY A 112 5.47 2.68 -1.24
N VAL A 113 5.00 2.45 -0.01
CA VAL A 113 3.58 2.64 0.35
C VAL A 113 3.13 4.08 0.09
N LEU A 114 3.99 5.06 0.41
CA LEU A 114 3.71 6.47 0.11
C LEU A 114 3.60 6.70 -1.40
N VAL A 115 4.58 6.21 -2.18
CA VAL A 115 4.60 6.33 -3.64
C VAL A 115 3.37 5.69 -4.28
N VAL A 116 3.01 4.48 -3.86
CA VAL A 116 1.83 3.74 -4.34
C VAL A 116 0.54 4.44 -3.96
N THR A 117 0.46 5.05 -2.78
CA THR A 117 -0.71 5.86 -2.38
C THR A 117 -0.92 7.03 -3.34
N LEU A 118 0.14 7.78 -3.63
CA LEU A 118 0.08 8.91 -4.56
C LEU A 118 -0.26 8.43 -5.99
N GLY A 119 0.36 7.33 -6.43
CA GLY A 119 0.07 6.70 -7.72
C GLY A 119 -1.38 6.25 -7.85
N ALA A 120 -1.94 5.62 -6.81
CA ALA A 120 -3.33 5.18 -6.80
C ALA A 120 -4.31 6.38 -6.85
N VAL A 121 -4.00 7.47 -6.15
CA VAL A 121 -4.77 8.72 -6.22
C VAL A 121 -4.71 9.32 -7.62
N ALA A 122 -3.52 9.44 -8.20
CA ALA A 122 -3.34 10.00 -9.54
C ALA A 122 -4.08 9.16 -10.60
N LEU A 123 -3.88 7.84 -10.57
CA LEU A 123 -4.54 6.91 -11.50
C LEU A 123 -6.05 6.89 -11.30
N GLY A 124 -6.53 6.83 -10.06
CA GLY A 124 -7.95 6.90 -9.73
C GLY A 124 -8.59 8.20 -10.22
N ALA A 125 -7.90 9.33 -10.08
CA ALA A 125 -8.36 10.61 -10.61
C ALA A 125 -8.45 10.59 -12.14
N VAL A 126 -7.49 9.98 -12.83
CA VAL A 126 -7.52 9.84 -14.30
C VAL A 126 -8.69 8.95 -14.73
N VAL A 127 -8.89 7.80 -14.08
CA VAL A 127 -9.95 6.83 -14.42
C VAL A 127 -11.34 7.39 -14.14
N LEU A 128 -11.51 8.16 -13.07
CA LEU A 128 -12.80 8.73 -12.68
C LEU A 128 -13.11 10.08 -13.35
N ARG A 129 -12.23 10.60 -14.21
CA ARG A 129 -12.49 11.85 -14.93
C ARG A 129 -13.76 11.71 -15.79
N PRO A 130 -14.69 12.68 -15.71
CA PRO A 130 -15.81 12.74 -16.64
C PRO A 130 -15.26 12.84 -18.06
N LEU A 131 -15.60 11.88 -18.93
CA LEU A 131 -15.39 11.98 -20.36
C LEU A 131 -16.20 13.20 -20.85
N ARG A 132 -15.50 14.29 -21.15
CA ARG A 132 -16.09 15.41 -21.89
C ARG A 132 -16.41 14.87 -23.27
N ARG A 133 -17.68 14.52 -23.52
CA ARG A 133 -18.15 14.20 -24.88
C ARG A 133 -18.12 15.50 -25.69
N PRO A 134 -17.49 15.53 -26.88
CA PRO A 134 -17.53 16.69 -27.77
C PRO A 134 -18.95 16.94 -28.30
#